data_AF-A0A059U8H3-F1
#
_entry.id   AF-A0A059U8H3-F1
#
_cell.length_a   1.000
_cell.length_b   1.000
_cell.length_c   1.000
_cell.angle_alpha   90.00
_cell.angle_beta   90.00
_cell.angle_gamma   90.00
#
_symmetry.space_group_name_H-M   'P 1'
#
loop_
_entity.id
_entity.type
_entity.pdbx_description
1 polymer ?
#
loop_
_entity_poly.entity_id
_entity_poly.type
_entity_poly.pdbx_seq_one_letter_code
_entity_poly.pdbx_strand_id
1 'polypeptide(L)'
;MPWTREAAARAGAARDARITQRTRNEAWKKPPRRIEKSECITCDTCLRNCPPEFGAIFDRGLDVVIVPELCSGCPVCVLVCPVDCIYPDPQWTPTDDQLWDHIGLTTEDGHDTASRAG
;
A
#
# COMPACT_ATOMS: atom_id res chain seq x y z
N MET A 1 7.21 -11.80 -9.56
CA MET A 1 6.13 -12.79 -9.76
C MET A 1 4.93 -12.05 -10.35
N PRO A 2 4.44 -12.36 -11.55
CA PRO A 2 3.28 -11.66 -12.10
C PRO A 2 2.02 -12.09 -11.36
N TRP A 3 1.33 -11.13 -10.73
CA TRP A 3 -0.01 -11.35 -10.19
C TRP A 3 -0.97 -11.60 -11.36
N THR A 4 -1.82 -12.62 -11.28
CA THR A 4 -2.81 -12.84 -12.33
C THR A 4 -3.85 -11.73 -12.29
N ARG A 5 -4.39 -11.36 -13.47
CA ARG A 5 -5.40 -10.30 -13.59
C ARG A 5 -6.64 -10.58 -12.73
N GLU A 6 -7.06 -11.83 -12.68
CA GLU A 6 -8.22 -12.29 -11.89
C GLU A 6 -7.96 -12.20 -10.37
N ALA A 7 -6.74 -12.53 -9.93
CA ALA A 7 -6.35 -12.35 -8.53
C ALA A 7 -6.33 -10.86 -8.15
N ALA A 8 -5.83 -9.99 -9.04
CA ALA A 8 -5.83 -8.54 -8.84
C ALA A 8 -7.24 -7.94 -8.76
N ALA A 9 -8.21 -8.44 -9.54
CA ALA A 9 -9.59 -7.97 -9.50
C ALA A 9 -10.31 -8.34 -8.18
N ARG A 10 -10.17 -9.59 -7.70
CA ARG A 10 -10.77 -10.02 -6.41
C ARG A 10 -10.10 -9.34 -5.22
N ALA A 11 -8.81 -9.06 -5.33
CA ALA A 11 -8.02 -8.28 -4.38
C ALA A 11 -8.55 -6.85 -4.19
N GLY A 12 -9.02 -6.20 -5.27
CA GLY A 12 -9.54 -4.83 -5.25
C GLY A 12 -10.71 -4.63 -4.28
N ALA A 13 -11.77 -5.43 -4.40
CA ALA A 13 -12.96 -5.29 -3.56
C ALA A 13 -12.67 -5.44 -2.05
N ALA A 14 -11.76 -6.35 -1.68
CA ALA A 14 -11.36 -6.51 -0.28
C ALA A 14 -10.51 -5.34 0.22
N ARG A 15 -9.69 -4.73 -0.66
CA ARG A 15 -8.88 -3.55 -0.35
C ARG A 15 -9.75 -2.33 -0.15
N ASP A 16 -10.73 -2.10 -1.01
CA ASP A 16 -11.61 -0.93 -0.95
C ASP A 16 -12.42 -0.92 0.37
N ALA A 17 -12.89 -2.08 0.81
CA ALA A 17 -13.52 -2.21 2.13
C ALA A 17 -12.60 -1.77 3.29
N ARG A 18 -11.30 -2.08 3.23
CA ARG A 18 -10.32 -1.64 4.23
C ARG A 18 -10.05 -0.13 4.17
N ILE A 19 -10.04 0.45 2.97
CA ILE A 19 -9.90 1.91 2.80
C ILE A 19 -11.08 2.64 3.44
N THR A 20 -12.30 2.15 3.22
CA THR A 20 -13.50 2.71 3.86
C THR A 20 -13.46 2.60 5.38
N GLN A 21 -12.99 1.46 5.90
CA GLN A 21 -12.96 1.23 7.34
C GLN A 21 -11.82 1.96 8.05
N ARG A 22 -10.71 2.28 7.37
CA ARG A 22 -9.51 2.90 7.94
C ARG A 22 -9.02 2.19 9.21
N THR A 23 -9.16 0.87 9.26
CA THR A 23 -8.76 0.04 10.40
C THR A 23 -7.91 -1.13 9.93
N ARG A 24 -6.87 -1.45 10.70
CA ARG A 24 -6.06 -2.66 10.50
C ARG A 24 -6.89 -3.91 10.76
N ASN A 25 -6.76 -4.91 9.90
CA ASN A 25 -7.42 -6.20 10.11
C ASN A 25 -6.87 -6.91 11.36
N GLU A 26 -7.74 -7.21 12.32
CA GLU A 26 -7.41 -7.88 13.59
C GLU A 26 -6.81 -9.27 13.42
N ALA A 27 -7.08 -9.96 12.31
CA ALA A 27 -6.51 -11.27 12.01
C ALA A 27 -5.02 -11.21 11.60
N TRP A 28 -4.47 -10.03 11.29
CA TRP A 28 -3.07 -9.90 10.88
C TRP A 28 -2.12 -9.91 12.08
N LYS A 29 -1.45 -11.05 12.25
CA LYS A 29 -0.52 -11.30 13.38
C LYS A 29 0.82 -10.56 13.27
N LYS A 30 1.26 -10.22 12.06
CA LYS A 30 2.54 -9.52 11.86
C LYS A 30 2.33 -8.01 12.00
N PRO A 31 3.27 -7.25 12.58
CA PRO A 31 3.20 -5.80 12.56
C PRO A 31 3.25 -5.31 11.10
N PRO A 32 2.72 -4.10 10.83
CA PRO A 32 2.95 -3.44 9.56
C PRO A 32 4.45 -3.20 9.33
N ARG A 33 4.77 -2.77 8.11
CA ARG A 33 6.13 -2.35 7.75
C ARG A 33 6.19 -0.83 7.70
N ARG A 34 7.37 -0.26 7.92
CA ARG A 34 7.67 1.17 7.79
C ARG A 34 8.91 1.35 6.93
N ILE A 35 8.87 2.36 6.06
CA ILE A 35 10.02 2.82 5.28
C ILE A 35 10.77 3.86 6.11
N GLU A 36 12.08 3.70 6.26
CA GLU A 36 12.94 4.71 6.88
C GLU A 36 13.25 5.82 5.87
N LYS A 37 12.74 7.03 6.13
CA LYS A 37 12.70 8.10 5.13
C LYS A 37 14.09 8.61 4.77
N SER A 38 15.01 8.64 5.74
CA SER A 38 16.39 9.09 5.51
C SER A 38 17.22 8.12 4.67
N GLU A 39 16.77 6.87 4.53
CA GLU A 39 17.47 5.83 3.78
C GLU A 39 16.82 5.55 2.41
N CYS A 40 15.53 5.89 2.27
CA CYS A 40 14.77 5.67 1.06
C CYS A 40 15.24 6.56 -0.10
N ILE A 41 15.49 5.93 -1.25
CA ILE A 41 15.90 6.61 -2.50
C ILE A 41 14.74 6.78 -3.50
N THR A 42 13.49 6.63 -3.05
CA THR A 42 12.27 6.81 -3.86
C THR A 42 12.30 6.08 -5.23
N CYS A 43 12.70 4.80 -5.24
CA CYS A 43 12.82 3.99 -6.46
C CYS A 43 11.53 3.22 -6.84
N ASP A 44 10.52 3.27 -5.97
CA ASP A 44 9.19 2.63 -6.07
C ASP A 44 9.17 1.11 -6.27
N THR A 45 10.30 0.43 -6.08
CA THR A 45 10.38 -1.03 -6.23
C THR A 45 9.48 -1.74 -5.22
N CYS A 46 9.39 -1.23 -3.99
CA CYS A 46 8.48 -1.76 -2.98
C CYS A 46 7.00 -1.56 -3.39
N LEU A 47 6.64 -0.37 -3.90
CA LEU A 47 5.29 -0.04 -4.36
C LEU A 47 4.82 -0.98 -5.46
N ARG A 48 5.63 -1.18 -6.51
CA ARG A 48 5.29 -2.06 -7.64
C ARG A 48 5.15 -3.55 -7.27
N ASN A 49 5.72 -3.96 -6.14
CA ASN A 49 5.72 -5.36 -5.70
C ASN A 49 4.81 -5.61 -4.50
N CYS A 50 4.21 -4.58 -3.90
CA CYS A 50 3.20 -4.78 -2.86
C CYS A 50 2.06 -5.61 -3.45
N PRO A 51 1.63 -6.71 -2.81
CA PRO A 51 0.54 -7.52 -3.33
C PRO A 51 -0.72 -6.66 -3.54
N PRO A 52 -1.40 -6.72 -4.70
CA PRO A 52 -2.55 -5.87 -5.02
C PRO A 52 -3.69 -5.97 -4.00
N GLU A 53 -3.83 -7.12 -3.34
CA GLU A 53 -4.82 -7.31 -2.27
C GLU A 53 -4.56 -6.37 -1.10
N PHE A 54 -3.31 -6.01 -0.82
CA PHE A 54 -2.98 -5.06 0.23
C PHE A 54 -2.90 -3.65 -0.35
N GLY A 55 -2.16 -3.47 -1.46
CA GLY A 55 -1.97 -2.17 -2.11
C GLY A 55 -1.67 -1.07 -1.09
N ALA A 56 -0.75 -1.36 -0.17
CA ALA A 56 -0.55 -0.63 1.08
C ALA A 56 0.55 0.45 0.99
N ILE A 57 1.20 0.61 -0.16
CA ILE A 57 2.35 1.49 -0.34
C ILE A 57 1.98 2.58 -1.33
N PHE A 58 2.21 3.83 -0.96
CA PHE A 58 1.82 5.01 -1.73
C PHE A 58 3.01 5.93 -1.95
N ASP A 59 3.08 6.49 -3.14
CA ASP A 59 3.97 7.60 -3.48
C ASP A 59 3.23 8.92 -3.19
N ARG A 60 3.92 9.82 -2.49
CA ARG A 60 3.46 11.19 -2.16
C ARG A 60 4.36 12.25 -2.81
N GLY A 61 5.12 11.88 -3.83
CA GLY A 61 6.06 12.71 -4.56
C GLY A 61 7.41 12.86 -3.86
N LEU A 62 7.41 13.29 -2.58
CA LEU A 62 8.65 13.49 -1.81
C LEU A 62 9.03 12.28 -0.94
N ASP A 63 8.06 11.41 -0.64
CA ASP A 63 8.30 10.17 0.10
C ASP A 63 7.40 9.04 -0.36
N VAL A 64 7.88 7.81 -0.15
CA VAL A 64 7.10 6.58 -0.30
C VAL A 64 6.73 6.09 1.09
N VAL A 65 5.44 5.86 1.34
CA VAL A 65 4.90 5.52 2.66
C VAL A 65 4.15 4.20 2.63
N ILE A 66 4.10 3.52 3.78
CA ILE A 66 3.30 2.32 3.97
C ILE A 66 2.14 2.68 4.90
N VAL A 67 0.91 2.40 4.47
CA VAL A 67 -0.31 2.60 5.26
C VAL A 67 -0.50 1.38 6.17
N PRO A 68 -0.31 1.51 7.49
CA PRO A 68 -0.34 0.37 8.40
C PRO A 68 -1.69 -0.36 8.38
N GLU A 69 -2.81 0.33 8.16
CA GLU A 69 -4.14 -0.28 8.11
C GLU A 69 -4.33 -1.22 6.91
N LEU A 70 -3.54 -1.03 5.85
CA LEU A 70 -3.59 -1.84 4.63
C LEU A 70 -2.48 -2.91 4.59
N CYS A 71 -1.45 -2.82 5.42
CA CYS A 71 -0.25 -3.64 5.33
C CYS A 71 -0.33 -4.94 6.16
N SER A 72 -0.46 -6.12 5.54
CA SER A 72 -0.48 -7.40 6.30
C SER A 72 0.81 -7.77 7.04
N GLY A 73 1.90 -7.02 6.86
CA GLY A 73 3.22 -7.33 7.43
C GLY A 73 4.00 -8.39 6.65
N CYS A 74 3.54 -8.76 5.44
CA CYS A 74 4.29 -9.63 4.53
C CYS A 74 5.69 -9.03 4.21
N PRO A 75 6.70 -9.85 3.89
CA PRO A 75 8.07 -9.38 3.71
C PRO A 75 8.40 -8.95 2.27
N VAL A 76 7.44 -8.97 1.34
CA VAL A 76 7.72 -8.78 -0.11
C VAL A 76 8.46 -7.47 -0.38
N CYS A 77 8.01 -6.36 0.22
CA CYS A 77 8.67 -5.05 0.07
C CYS A 77 10.10 -5.02 0.61
N VAL A 78 10.37 -5.73 1.71
CA VAL A 78 11.71 -5.86 2.30
C VAL A 78 12.64 -6.60 1.34
N LEU A 79 12.17 -7.70 0.75
CA LEU A 79 12.98 -8.55 -0.15
C LEU A 79 13.36 -7.87 -1.48
N VAL A 80 12.68 -6.80 -1.86
CA VAL A 80 12.89 -6.11 -3.14
C VAL A 80 13.46 -4.70 -2.97
N CYS A 81 13.64 -4.22 -1.74
CA CYS A 81 14.20 -2.89 -1.52
C CYS A 81 15.70 -2.92 -1.85
N PRO A 82 16.21 -2.11 -2.80
CA PRO A 82 17.62 -2.15 -3.19
C PRO A 82 18.56 -1.51 -2.16
N VAL A 83 18.01 -0.85 -1.13
CA VAL A 83 18.76 -0.13 -0.08
C VAL A 83 18.35 -0.57 1.33
N ASP A 84 17.61 -1.68 1.45
CA ASP A 84 17.21 -2.30 2.72
C ASP A 84 16.53 -1.40 3.77
N CYS A 85 15.88 -0.31 3.34
CA CYS A 85 15.30 0.71 4.22
C CYS A 85 13.90 0.39 4.81
N ILE A 86 13.49 -0.88 4.88
CA ILE A 86 12.12 -1.26 5.28
C ILE A 86 12.12 -2.20 6.49
N TYR A 87 11.47 -1.76 7.57
CA TYR A 87 11.53 -2.43 8.88
C TYR A 87 10.13 -2.84 9.36
N PRO A 88 10.00 -3.88 10.22
CA PRO A 88 8.77 -4.07 11.00
C PRO A 88 8.50 -2.88 11.92
N ASP A 89 7.23 -2.50 12.06
CA ASP A 89 6.80 -1.39 12.90
C ASP A 89 5.77 -1.85 13.96
N PRO A 90 6.22 -2.42 15.08
CA PRO A 90 5.33 -2.87 16.15
C PRO A 90 4.68 -1.72 16.92
N GLN A 91 5.20 -0.49 16.79
CA GLN A 91 4.73 0.71 17.49
C GLN A 91 4.00 1.68 16.54
N TRP A 92 3.50 1.15 15.42
CA TRP A 92 2.80 1.94 14.42
C TRP A 92 1.67 2.78 15.01
N THR A 93 1.48 3.97 14.46
CA THR A 93 0.37 4.86 14.77
C THR A 93 -0.63 4.88 13.62
N PRO A 94 -1.92 5.15 13.87
CA PRO A 94 -2.91 5.30 12.82
C PRO A 94 -2.50 6.35 11.77
N THR A 95 -2.88 6.08 10.53
CA THR A 95 -2.69 6.99 9.39
C THR A 95 -3.49 8.28 9.60
N ASP A 96 -2.86 9.42 9.34
CA ASP A 96 -3.50 10.73 9.42
C ASP A 96 -4.52 10.96 8.28
N ASP A 97 -5.43 11.92 8.50
CA ASP A 97 -6.50 12.23 7.54
C ASP A 97 -5.98 12.72 6.19
N GLN A 98 -4.85 13.46 6.16
CA GLN A 98 -4.31 13.99 4.90
C GLN A 98 -3.83 12.86 3.99
N LEU A 99 -3.24 11.81 4.57
CA LEU A 99 -2.86 10.63 3.81
C LEU A 99 -4.10 9.81 3.38
N TRP A 100 -5.16 9.74 4.19
CA TRP A 100 -6.41 9.11 3.76
C TRP A 100 -7.08 9.81 2.58
N ASP A 101 -7.06 11.14 2.54
CA ASP A 101 -7.59 11.91 1.42
C ASP A 101 -6.82 11.62 0.12
N HIS A 102 -5.48 11.55 0.21
CA HIS A 102 -4.63 11.14 -0.93
C HIS A 102 -4.96 9.73 -1.43
N ILE A 103 -5.17 8.78 -0.53
CA ILE A 103 -5.53 7.41 -0.89
C ILE A 103 -6.87 7.36 -1.64
N GLY A 104 -7.87 8.14 -1.19
CA GLY A 104 -9.18 8.23 -1.84
C GLY A 104 -9.09 8.63 -3.30
N LEU A 105 -8.35 9.70 -3.59
CA LEU A 105 -8.16 10.20 -4.97
C LEU A 105 -7.54 9.14 -5.90
N THR A 106 -6.54 8.39 -5.41
CA THR A 106 -5.90 7.33 -6.21
C THR A 106 -6.81 6.15 -6.55
N THR A 107 -7.92 5.98 -5.81
CA THR A 107 -8.93 4.95 -6.12
C THR A 107 -9.96 5.41 -7.15
N GLU A 108 -10.21 6.72 -7.22
CA GLU A 108 -11.20 7.32 -8.13
C GLU A 108 -10.63 7.48 -9.56
N ASP A 109 -9.35 7.84 -9.69
CA ASP A 109 -8.66 7.97 -11.00
C ASP A 109 -8.55 6.65 -11.77
N GLY A 110 -8.67 5.50 -11.08
CA GLY A 110 -8.70 4.17 -11.68
C GLY A 110 -10.05 3.79 -12.32
N HIS A 111 -11.12 4.54 -12.03
CA HIS A 111 -12.46 4.26 -12.54
C HIS A 111 -12.83 5.08 -13.79
N ASP A 112 -12.12 6.18 -14.06
CA ASP A 112 -12.52 7.14 -15.10
C ASP A 112 -11.86 6.91 -16.48
N THR A 113 -10.96 5.93 -16.59
CA THR A 113 -10.43 5.53 -17.91
C THR A 113 -11.38 4.65 -18.71
N ALA A 114 -12.47 4.15 -18.11
CA ALA A 114 -13.54 3.42 -18.81
C ALA A 114 -14.63 4.32 -19.42
N SER A 115 -14.72 5.60 -19.04
CA SER A 115 -15.76 6.54 -19.52
C SER A 115 -15.34 7.44 -20.69
N ARG A 116 -14.11 7.30 -21.22
CA ARG A 116 -13.60 8.07 -22.37
C ARG A 116 -13.47 7.29 -23.68
N ALA A 117 -13.98 6.05 -23.73
CA ALA A 117 -14.25 5.34 -24.98
C ALA A 117 -15.71 5.59 -25.38
N GLY A 118 -15.99 6.78 -25.89
CA GLY A 118 -17.29 7.21 -26.43
C GLY A 118 -17.10 8.40 -27.34
#